data_AF-A0A957FUH8-F1
#
_entry.id   AF-A0A957FUH8-F1
#
_cell.length_a   1.000
_cell.length_b   1.000
_cell.length_c   1.000
_cell.angle_alpha   90.00
_cell.angle_beta   90.00
_cell.angle_gamma   90.00
#
_symmetry.space_group_name_H-M   'P 1'
#
loop_
_entity.id
_entity.type
_entity.pdbx_description
1 polymer ?
#
loop_
_entity_poly.entity_id
_entity_poly.type
_entity_poly.pdbx_seq_one_letter_code
_entity_poly.pdbx_strand_id
1 'polypeptide(L)'
;MLTNNKHTRLWLGIGLAIALVQLFDIAIHVATNQAEPLRILSNVVVLLWVAGRLFGWIGGHLRTTAVVVVSAYFLLNLIFLAREGVTNEAQRGELRVVLLGLVFITVGMSAVWGYLR
;
A
#
# COMPACT_ATOMS: atom_id res chain seq x y z
N MET A 1 28.73 -0.63 19.30
CA MET A 1 27.31 -0.82 19.71
C MET A 1 26.60 -1.57 18.59
N LEU A 2 26.61 -2.90 18.65
CA LEU A 2 25.98 -3.77 17.65
C LEU A 2 24.46 -3.66 17.84
N THR A 3 23.81 -2.85 17.01
CA THR A 3 22.35 -2.82 16.95
C THR A 3 21.86 -4.22 16.56
N ASN A 4 20.78 -4.69 17.16
CA ASN A 4 20.29 -6.05 16.98
C ASN A 4 19.84 -6.29 15.52
N ASN A 5 20.74 -6.87 14.70
CA ASN A 5 20.60 -7.03 13.25
C ASN A 5 19.29 -7.70 12.79
N LYS A 6 18.65 -8.50 13.65
CA LYS A 6 17.43 -9.24 13.29
C LYS A 6 16.21 -8.33 13.14
N HIS A 7 16.04 -7.35 14.05
CA HIS A 7 14.91 -6.43 13.98
C HIS A 7 15.00 -5.51 12.75
N THR A 8 16.18 -4.98 12.46
CA THR A 8 16.40 -4.14 11.27
C THR A 8 16.09 -4.90 9.98
N ARG A 9 16.50 -6.17 9.89
CA ARG A 9 16.20 -7.03 8.73
C ARG A 9 14.71 -7.35 8.61
N LEU A 10 14.01 -7.61 9.72
CA LEU A 10 12.57 -7.83 9.72
C LEU A 10 11.82 -6.60 9.17
N TRP A 11 12.17 -5.40 9.65
CA TRP A 11 11.51 -4.17 9.21
C TRP A 11 11.81 -3.83 7.74
N LEU A 12 13.02 -4.13 7.27
CA LEU A 12 13.33 -4.04 5.84
C LEU A 12 12.44 -5.00 5.03
N GLY A 13 12.34 -6.25 5.47
CA GLY A 13 11.52 -7.27 4.81
C GLY A 13 10.05 -6.88 4.71
N ILE A 14 9.47 -6.33 5.80
CA ILE A 14 8.09 -5.85 5.79
C ILE A 14 7.91 -4.68 4.81
N GLY A 15 8.82 -3.70 4.81
CA GLY A 15 8.76 -2.57 3.87
C GLY A 15 8.83 -3.03 2.42
N LEU A 16 9.74 -3.96 2.09
CA LEU A 16 9.85 -4.55 0.75
C LEU A 16 8.60 -5.32 0.36
N ALA A 17 8.01 -6.09 1.28
CA ALA A 17 6.78 -6.82 1.02
C ALA A 17 5.60 -5.88 0.74
N ILE A 18 5.48 -4.75 1.47
CA ILE A 18 4.47 -3.72 1.16
C ILE A 18 4.69 -3.18 -0.25
N ALA A 19 5.92 -2.85 -0.61
CA ALA A 19 6.24 -2.33 -1.95
C ALA A 19 5.89 -3.34 -3.06
N LEU A 20 6.19 -4.63 -2.87
CA LEU A 20 5.83 -5.68 -3.82
C LEU A 20 4.32 -5.80 -4.02
N VAL A 21 3.54 -5.72 -2.94
CA VAL A 21 2.07 -5.71 -3.02
C VAL A 21 1.57 -4.53 -3.86
N GLN A 22 2.14 -3.33 -3.67
CA GLN A 22 1.72 -2.14 -4.43
C GLN A 22 2.10 -2.27 -5.92
N LEU A 23 3.31 -2.74 -6.20
CA LEU A 23 3.79 -2.93 -7.58
C LEU A 23 2.97 -3.99 -8.30
N PHE A 24 2.62 -5.08 -7.62
CA PHE A 24 1.75 -6.12 -8.14
C PHE A 24 0.37 -5.57 -8.52
N ASP A 25 -0.24 -4.76 -7.65
CA ASP A 25 -1.53 -4.15 -7.96
C ASP A 25 -1.46 -3.23 -9.18
N ILE A 26 -0.48 -2.31 -9.20
CA ILE A 26 -0.25 -1.42 -10.35
C ILE A 26 -0.03 -2.23 -11.63
N ALA A 27 0.77 -3.29 -11.57
CA ALA A 27 1.05 -4.14 -12.71
C ALA A 27 -0.22 -4.80 -13.26
N ILE A 28 -1.15 -5.26 -12.40
CA ILE A 28 -2.44 -5.80 -12.84
C ILE A 28 -3.24 -4.73 -13.58
N HIS A 29 -3.40 -3.53 -13.02
CA HIS A 29 -4.18 -2.46 -13.64
C HIS A 29 -3.62 -2.07 -15.01
N VAL A 30 -2.29 -1.93 -15.11
CA VAL A 30 -1.62 -1.58 -16.35
C VAL A 30 -1.71 -2.73 -17.37
N ALA A 31 -1.43 -3.97 -16.96
CA ALA A 31 -1.42 -5.13 -17.86
C ALA A 31 -2.82 -5.48 -18.38
N THR A 32 -3.87 -5.21 -17.61
CA THR A 32 -5.27 -5.46 -18.00
C THR A 32 -5.92 -4.26 -18.68
N ASN A 33 -5.17 -3.17 -18.89
CA ASN A 33 -5.66 -1.90 -19.44
C ASN A 33 -6.91 -1.38 -18.70
N GLN A 34 -6.99 -1.65 -17.40
CA GLN A 34 -8.04 -1.13 -16.53
C GLN A 34 -7.65 0.29 -16.14
N ALA A 35 -8.34 1.27 -16.72
CA ALA A 35 -8.12 2.68 -16.45
C ALA A 35 -8.66 3.03 -15.05
N GLU A 36 -7.93 2.63 -14.01
CA GLU A 36 -8.25 2.91 -12.61
C GLU A 36 -7.22 3.87 -11.98
N PRO A 37 -7.18 5.18 -12.37
CA PRO A 37 -6.15 6.11 -11.91
C PRO A 37 -6.09 6.27 -10.39
N LEU A 38 -7.23 6.20 -9.70
CA LEU A 38 -7.31 6.30 -8.24
C LEU A 38 -6.57 5.14 -7.56
N ARG A 39 -6.64 3.94 -8.14
CA ARG A 39 -5.91 2.77 -7.65
C ARG A 39 -4.42 2.97 -7.81
N ILE A 40 -3.97 3.30 -9.02
CA ILE A 40 -2.55 3.55 -9.31
C ILE A 40 -2.00 4.64 -8.39
N LEU A 41 -2.71 5.77 -8.27
CA LEU A 41 -2.32 6.88 -7.41
C LEU A 41 -2.21 6.45 -5.94
N SER A 42 -3.20 5.71 -5.42
CA SER A 42 -3.18 5.23 -4.03
C SER A 42 -1.95 4.35 -3.75
N ASN A 43 -1.62 3.42 -4.65
CA ASN A 43 -0.44 2.55 -4.52
C ASN A 43 0.87 3.35 -4.63
N VAL A 44 0.94 4.33 -5.53
CA VAL A 44 2.11 5.22 -5.67
C VAL A 44 2.37 6.00 -4.39
N VAL A 45 1.34 6.50 -3.72
CA VAL A 45 1.48 7.20 -2.43
C VAL A 45 2.12 6.30 -1.37
N VAL A 46 1.73 5.03 -1.30
CA VAL A 46 2.33 4.05 -0.38
C VAL A 46 3.78 3.73 -0.79
N LEU A 47 4.07 3.58 -2.08
CA LEU A 47 5.42 3.34 -2.58
C LEU A 47 6.38 4.48 -2.24
N LEU A 48 5.95 5.72 -2.44
CA LEU A 48 6.74 6.90 -2.09
C LEU A 48 7.04 6.96 -0.58
N TRP A 49 6.06 6.60 0.25
CA TRP A 49 6.27 6.50 1.69
C TRP A 49 7.26 5.40 2.07
N VAL A 50 7.11 4.20 1.50
CA VAL A 50 8.03 3.08 1.74
C VAL A 50 9.45 3.46 1.31
N ALA A 51 9.62 4.00 0.11
CA ALA A 51 10.91 4.47 -0.40
C ALA A 51 11.51 5.55 0.53
N GLY A 52 10.74 6.59 0.85
CA GLY A 52 11.19 7.66 1.74
C GLY A 52 11.62 7.16 3.12
N ARG A 53 10.99 6.10 3.64
CA ARG A 53 11.36 5.49 4.92
C ARG A 53 12.60 4.60 4.81
N LEU A 54 12.76 3.87 3.71
CA LEU A 54 13.93 3.02 3.45
C LEU A 54 15.20 3.82 3.17
N PHE A 55 15.08 4.93 2.45
CA PHE A 55 16.19 5.83 2.13
C PHE A 55 16.44 6.91 3.20
N GLY A 56 15.64 6.96 4.26
CA GLY A 56 15.81 7.90 5.37
C GLY A 56 15.41 9.35 5.05
N TRP A 57 14.60 9.57 4.01
CA TRP A 57 14.08 10.89 3.64
C TRP A 57 12.97 11.38 4.59
N ILE A 58 12.31 10.45 5.27
CA ILE A 58 11.24 10.73 6.23
C ILE A 58 11.85 10.74 7.64
N GLY A 59 11.82 11.91 8.30
CA GLY A 59 12.37 12.13 9.63
C GLY A 59 11.64 11.39 10.77
N GLY A 60 11.93 11.78 12.02
CA GLY A 60 11.51 11.05 13.23
C GLY A 60 10.00 10.89 13.48
N HIS A 61 9.13 11.51 12.68
CA HIS A 61 7.66 11.43 12.82
C HIS A 61 7.04 10.21 12.12
N LEU A 62 7.69 9.05 12.22
CA LEU A 62 7.36 7.84 11.46
C LEU A 62 5.90 7.40 11.63
N ARG A 63 5.36 7.48 12.85
CA ARG A 63 3.98 7.09 13.16
C ARG A 63 2.97 8.04 12.52
N THR A 64 3.17 9.35 12.64
CA THR A 64 2.26 10.34 12.04
C THR A 64 2.25 10.23 10.52
N THR A 65 3.43 10.09 9.90
CA THR A 65 3.51 9.89 8.44
C THR A 65 2.84 8.60 8.02
N ALA A 66 3.01 7.50 8.77
CA ALA A 66 2.31 6.25 8.50
C ALA A 66 0.78 6.44 8.55
N VAL A 67 0.25 7.11 9.58
CA VAL A 67 -1.18 7.38 9.70
C VAL A 67 -1.71 8.15 8.52
N VAL A 68 -1.04 9.24 8.14
CA VAL A 68 -1.47 10.09 7.03
C VAL A 68 -1.47 9.30 5.73
N VAL A 69 -0.39 8.57 5.43
CA VAL A 69 -0.25 7.81 4.19
C VAL A 69 -1.25 6.66 4.12
N VAL A 70 -1.38 5.87 5.18
CA VAL A 70 -2.31 4.71 5.20
C VAL A 70 -3.76 5.18 5.16
N SER A 71 -4.08 6.28 5.85
CA SER A 71 -5.41 6.89 5.76
C SER A 71 -5.71 7.40 4.36
N ALA A 72 -4.76 8.10 3.73
CA ALA A 72 -4.92 8.57 2.36
C ALA A 72 -5.09 7.40 1.38
N TYR A 73 -4.27 6.36 1.48
CA TYR A 73 -4.41 5.13 0.70
C TYR A 73 -5.79 4.51 0.87
N PHE A 74 -6.24 4.33 2.11
CA PHE A 74 -7.53 3.72 2.41
C PHE A 74 -8.70 4.57 1.88
N LEU A 75 -8.68 5.89 2.12
CA LEU A 75 -9.70 6.81 1.62
C LEU A 75 -9.77 6.85 0.10
N LEU A 76 -8.63 6.87 -0.60
CA LEU A 76 -8.62 6.81 -2.07
C LEU A 76 -9.24 5.52 -2.59
N ASN A 77 -9.01 4.39 -1.90
CA ASN A 77 -9.62 3.11 -2.24
C ASN A 77 -11.13 3.07 -1.94
N LEU A 78 -11.59 3.74 -0.88
CA LEU A 78 -13.02 3.91 -0.63
C LEU A 78 -13.69 4.80 -1.68
N ILE A 79 -13.05 5.91 -2.06
CA ILE A 79 -13.53 6.80 -3.12
C ILE A 79 -13.61 6.04 -4.44
N PHE A 80 -12.61 5.20 -4.75
CA PHE A 80 -12.65 4.32 -5.91
C PHE A 80 -13.86 3.38 -5.86
N LEU A 81 -14.09 2.66 -4.76
CA LEU A 81 -15.23 1.75 -4.61
C LEU A 81 -16.58 2.48 -4.73
N ALA A 82 -16.67 3.71 -4.21
CA ALA A 82 -17.87 4.52 -4.32
C ALA A 82 -18.17 4.98 -5.76
N ARG A 83 -17.14 5.09 -6.61
CA ARG A 83 -17.28 5.50 -8.02
C ARG A 83 -17.49 4.33 -8.97
N GLU A 84 -16.68 3.29 -8.82
CA GLU A 84 -16.59 2.16 -9.75
C GLU A 84 -17.32 0.90 -9.27
N GLY A 85 -17.92 0.96 -8.07
CA GLY A 85 -18.64 -0.14 -7.45
C GLY A 85 -17.74 -1.26 -6.90
N VAL A 86 -18.36 -2.23 -6.25
CA VAL A 86 -17.69 -3.42 -5.67
C VAL A 86 -17.47 -4.54 -6.69
N THR A 87 -18.04 -4.41 -7.89
CA THR A 87 -17.92 -5.36 -9.00
C THR A 87 -17.10 -4.76 -10.13
N ASN A 88 -16.38 -5.59 -10.87
CA ASN A 88 -15.56 -5.19 -12.00
C ASN A 88 -16.29 -5.49 -13.32
N GLU A 89 -16.77 -4.46 -14.00
CA GLU A 89 -17.43 -4.60 -15.30
C GLU A 89 -16.50 -5.20 -16.36
N ALA A 90 -15.20 -4.87 -16.32
CA ALA A 90 -14.19 -5.43 -17.24
C ALA A 90 -13.99 -6.94 -17.04
N GLN A 91 -14.39 -7.49 -15.88
CA GLN A 91 -14.36 -8.91 -15.55
C GLN A 91 -15.77 -9.49 -15.45
N ARG A 92 -16.70 -9.07 -16.32
CA ARG A 92 -18.08 -9.60 -16.39
C ARG A 92 -18.87 -9.45 -15.07
N GLY A 93 -18.56 -8.43 -14.28
CA GLY A 93 -19.25 -8.15 -13.02
C GLY A 93 -18.73 -8.95 -11.83
N GLU A 94 -17.57 -9.59 -11.92
CA GLU A 94 -16.95 -10.27 -10.79
C GLU A 94 -16.68 -9.32 -9.62
N LEU A 95 -16.78 -9.81 -8.39
CA LEU A 95 -16.50 -9.03 -7.20
C LEU A 95 -15.01 -8.64 -7.18
N ARG A 96 -14.69 -7.41 -6.79
CA ARG A 96 -13.32 -6.89 -6.67
C ARG A 96 -12.60 -7.46 -5.44
N VAL A 97 -12.60 -8.79 -5.27
CA VAL A 97 -12.01 -9.50 -4.12
C VAL A 97 -10.53 -9.22 -4.00
N VAL A 98 -9.81 -9.20 -5.12
CA VAL A 98 -8.36 -8.91 -5.16
C VAL A 98 -8.09 -7.52 -4.61
N LEU A 99 -8.89 -6.52 -5.00
CA LEU A 99 -8.79 -5.17 -4.46
C LEU A 99 -8.93 -5.16 -2.95
N LEU A 100 -10.03 -5.74 -2.44
CA LEU A 100 -10.32 -5.73 -1.01
C LEU A 100 -9.21 -6.43 -0.23
N GLY A 101 -8.78 -7.60 -0.70
CA GLY A 101 -7.67 -8.35 -0.12
C GLY A 101 -6.38 -7.54 -0.05
N LEU A 102 -5.96 -6.92 -1.15
CA LEU A 102 -4.72 -6.13 -1.20
C LEU A 102 -4.80 -4.87 -0.33
N VAL A 103 -5.97 -4.23 -0.23
CA VAL A 103 -6.18 -3.09 0.67
C VAL A 103 -6.01 -3.51 2.13
N PHE A 104 -6.66 -4.60 2.57
CA PHE A 104 -6.53 -5.08 3.95
C PHE A 104 -5.11 -5.55 4.28
N ILE A 105 -4.44 -6.24 3.35
CA ILE A 105 -3.04 -6.65 3.50
C ILE A 105 -2.14 -5.42 3.67
N THR A 106 -2.30 -4.41 2.81
CA THR A 106 -1.50 -3.18 2.85
C THR A 106 -1.70 -2.43 4.17
N VAL A 107 -2.95 -2.28 4.62
CA VAL A 107 -3.27 -1.62 5.90
C VAL A 107 -2.70 -2.39 7.08
N GLY A 108 -2.89 -3.72 7.13
CA GLY A 108 -2.38 -4.57 8.20
C GLY A 108 -0.85 -4.56 8.30
N MET A 109 -0.16 -4.72 7.17
CA MET A 109 1.30 -4.65 7.12
C MET A 109 1.83 -3.26 7.48
N SER A 110 1.16 -2.21 7.02
CA SER A 110 1.55 -0.82 7.34
C SER A 110 1.34 -0.49 8.81
N ALA A 111 0.29 -1.03 9.44
CA ALA A 111 0.10 -0.92 10.88
C ALA A 111 1.25 -1.61 11.63
N VAL A 112 1.60 -2.84 11.27
CA VAL A 112 2.75 -3.55 11.89
C VAL A 112 4.05 -2.76 11.70
N TRP A 113 4.31 -2.22 10.51
CA TRP A 113 5.56 -1.50 10.22
C TRP A 113 5.62 -0.09 10.81
N GLY A 114 4.49 0.62 10.85
CA GLY A 114 4.37 2.02 11.25
C GLY A 114 4.10 2.23 12.74
N TYR A 115 3.45 1.27 13.40
CA TYR A 115 3.03 1.39 14.81
C TYR A 115 3.79 0.48 15.77
N LEU A 116 4.25 -0.70 15.35
CA LEU A 116 4.93 -1.67 16.24
C LEU A 116 6.46 -1.60 16.18
N ARG A 117 7.01 -0.64 15.43
CA ARG A 117 8.43 -0.31 15.35
C ARG A 117 8.72 0.99 16.08
#